data_AF-A0A094EBW6-F1
#
_entry.id   AF-A0A094EBW6-F1
#
_cell.length_a   1.000
_cell.length_b   1.000
_cell.length_c   1.000
_cell.angle_alpha   90.00
_cell.angle_beta   90.00
_cell.angle_gamma   90.00
#
_symmetry.space_group_name_H-M   'P 1'
#
loop_
_entity.id
_entity.type
_entity.pdbx_description
1 polymer ?
#
loop_
_entity_poly.entity_id
_entity_poly.type
_entity_poly.pdbx_seq_one_letter_code
_entity_poly.pdbx_strand_id
1 'polypeptide(L)'
;MKVPFILASLASLSFCDVALVNFRNLIVEEYVAADPTAPISAAEKRAAPDSPSANSLSANETAWLELRRNNTIEPMSSFLSRANISGFDAVSYLRGVSNNISNLPNVGIAISGGGYRALMNGAGFLSAADNRTENSTAVGQIGGLLQSSTYLSGLSGGGWLVGSLFANNFTTVVALRDGSAGSSVWEFGNSILQGPAEDGTSILNKADYYKNIVDEVENKQRAGFNASITDYYGRAISYQLVNATDGGPAYTFSSIAMEENFVTGETPFPILVADERAPGTSAISLNSTVFEFNPFEIGSWDPTTYGFAPTRFVGTNFSAGMALENENCVRGFDQIGYVMGTSSSLFNQFILQLNSTGLSGVLLNAAQLALSNFNESENDIAPYQPNPFYHFNNDTNRNAFSKQLTLVDGGEDLQNIPLSPLIQPPRAVDVIFAVDASADTTYGWPNGTSLMATYQRSLNSMIENGTSFPAIPDQNTFVNQGLNKLPTFFGCDVKNTTHPAPLIVYLPNAPYSTLSNISTFDLSVNNSQRNSIIQNGYDVATMGNGTLDSQWHSCVACAVLSRSFSRTDTPVPAACTECFNRYCWNGSLNSTVPSSNYTPTSLLQEALVSSGASPMPLSFTIMFVTAVITVTLLV
;
A
#
# COMPACT_ATOMS: atom_id res chain seq x y z
N MET A 1 -57.49 -35.63 17.66
CA MET A 1 -57.59 -35.18 19.07
C MET A 1 -56.22 -34.65 19.47
N LYS A 2 -56.19 -33.56 20.24
CA LYS A 2 -55.08 -32.63 20.45
C LYS A 2 -53.75 -33.29 20.91
N VAL A 3 -52.65 -32.81 20.33
CA VAL A 3 -51.30 -32.85 20.91
C VAL A 3 -51.15 -31.65 21.87
N PRO A 4 -50.56 -31.84 23.06
CA PRO A 4 -49.50 -30.93 23.49
C PRO A 4 -48.30 -31.62 24.18
N PHE A 5 -47.13 -31.07 23.83
CA PHE A 5 -45.85 -30.88 24.55
C PHE A 5 -45.63 -31.47 25.97
N ILE A 6 -44.39 -31.91 26.26
CA ILE A 6 -43.36 -31.14 27.01
C ILE A 6 -42.02 -31.93 27.15
N LEU A 7 -40.94 -31.27 26.71
CA LEU A 7 -39.51 -31.20 27.11
C LEU A 7 -38.82 -32.41 27.80
N ALA A 8 -37.64 -32.81 27.28
CA ALA A 8 -36.34 -32.18 27.58
C ALA A 8 -35.14 -33.04 27.10
N SER A 9 -34.06 -32.35 26.69
CA SER A 9 -32.68 -32.81 26.46
C SER A 9 -32.27 -33.03 25.00
N LEU A 10 -31.73 -31.95 24.40
CA LEU A 10 -30.65 -31.94 23.42
C LEU A 10 -30.22 -30.47 23.25
N ALA A 11 -29.29 -30.02 24.09
CA ALA A 11 -28.62 -28.73 23.97
C ALA A 11 -27.14 -29.01 23.72
N SER A 12 -26.74 -29.00 22.45
CA SER A 12 -25.37 -28.78 21.96
C SER A 12 -25.37 -28.87 20.44
N LEU A 13 -25.86 -27.84 19.76
CA LEU A 13 -25.60 -27.63 18.33
C LEU A 13 -25.33 -26.14 18.13
N SER A 14 -24.04 -25.83 17.98
CA SER A 14 -23.57 -24.55 17.43
C SER A 14 -23.98 -24.51 15.97
N PHE A 15 -24.73 -23.48 15.57
CA PHE A 15 -25.14 -23.26 14.19
C PHE A 15 -23.98 -22.62 13.41
N CYS A 16 -23.19 -23.42 12.70
CA CYS A 16 -22.35 -22.98 11.60
C CYS A 16 -22.30 -24.10 10.56
N ASP A 17 -23.27 -24.08 9.64
CA ASP A 17 -23.16 -24.73 8.34
C ASP A 17 -23.57 -23.69 7.31
N VAL A 18 -22.62 -22.84 6.89
CA VAL A 18 -22.77 -22.10 5.65
C VAL A 18 -22.39 -23.08 4.54
N ALA A 19 -23.39 -23.82 4.07
CA ALA A 19 -23.31 -24.55 2.82
C ALA A 19 -22.98 -23.56 1.69
N LEU A 20 -22.17 -24.00 0.72
CA LEU A 20 -21.87 -23.36 -0.56
C LEU A 20 -23.09 -22.59 -1.12
N VAL A 21 -23.14 -21.28 -0.90
CA VAL A 21 -24.13 -20.38 -1.50
C VAL A 21 -23.38 -19.29 -2.25
N ASN A 22 -23.77 -19.17 -3.52
CA ASN A 22 -23.31 -18.20 -4.51
C ASN A 22 -23.09 -16.81 -3.88
N PHE A 23 -21.87 -16.25 -4.00
CA PHE A 23 -21.46 -14.95 -3.46
C PHE A 23 -22.44 -13.81 -3.78
N ARG A 24 -23.14 -13.90 -4.91
CA ARG A 24 -24.21 -12.98 -5.31
C ARG A 24 -25.39 -12.90 -4.33
N ASN A 25 -25.72 -13.98 -3.61
CA ASN A 25 -26.91 -14.00 -2.75
C ASN A 25 -26.64 -13.55 -1.31
N LEU A 26 -25.40 -13.61 -0.83
CA LEU A 26 -25.01 -13.05 0.48
C LEU A 26 -25.09 -11.52 0.49
N ILE A 27 -24.76 -10.88 -0.64
CA ILE A 27 -24.77 -9.41 -0.77
C ILE A 27 -26.18 -8.86 -0.97
N VAL A 28 -27.13 -9.66 -1.51
CA VAL A 28 -28.50 -9.20 -1.81
C VAL A 28 -29.41 -9.15 -0.57
N GLU A 29 -29.08 -9.83 0.53
CA GLU A 29 -29.84 -9.73 1.79
C GLU A 29 -29.22 -8.76 2.82
N GLU A 30 -28.03 -8.20 2.56
CA GLU A 30 -27.41 -7.22 3.45
C GLU A 30 -27.77 -5.78 3.03
N TYR A 31 -28.44 -5.06 3.92
CA TYR A 31 -28.98 -3.73 3.69
C TYR A 31 -27.98 -2.76 3.03
N VAL A 32 -28.34 -2.29 1.84
CA VAL A 32 -27.76 -1.14 1.12
C VAL A 32 -28.14 0.15 1.87
N ALA A 33 -27.58 0.36 3.05
CA ALA A 33 -27.52 1.68 3.68
C ALA A 33 -26.09 2.18 3.50
N ALA A 34 -25.93 3.42 3.02
CA ALA A 34 -24.65 4.09 3.01
C ALA A 34 -24.02 4.01 4.42
N ASP A 35 -22.71 3.78 4.49
CA ASP A 35 -22.01 3.79 5.76
C ASP A 35 -22.16 5.17 6.43
N PRO A 36 -22.18 5.20 7.77
CA PRO A 36 -22.40 6.44 8.50
C PRO A 36 -21.18 7.36 8.40
N THR A 37 -21.40 8.67 8.49
CA THR A 37 -20.33 9.69 8.49
C THR A 37 -19.58 9.81 9.81
N ALA A 38 -20.04 9.09 10.84
CA ALA A 38 -19.38 8.93 12.13
C ALA A 38 -19.62 7.49 12.62
N PRO A 39 -18.76 6.94 13.49
CA PRO A 39 -18.97 5.59 13.96
C PRO A 39 -20.32 5.46 14.69
N ILE A 40 -21.18 4.56 14.24
CA ILE A 40 -22.47 4.31 14.90
C ILE A 40 -22.59 2.88 15.36
N SER A 41 -23.27 2.76 16.49
CA SER A 41 -23.82 1.54 17.02
C SER A 41 -24.97 1.06 16.10
N ALA A 42 -24.72 0.04 15.28
CA ALA A 42 -25.74 -0.58 14.45
C ALA A 42 -26.60 -1.53 15.31
N ALA A 43 -27.93 -1.41 15.25
CA ALA A 43 -28.88 -2.24 15.99
C ALA A 43 -28.93 -3.72 15.52
N GLU A 44 -27.99 -4.14 14.68
CA GLU A 44 -27.84 -5.54 14.31
C GLU A 44 -27.33 -6.32 15.52
N LYS A 45 -28.25 -7.00 16.21
CA LYS A 45 -27.96 -8.05 17.20
C LYS A 45 -27.36 -9.30 16.55
N ARG A 46 -26.46 -9.14 15.58
CA ARG A 46 -25.65 -10.24 15.06
C ARG A 46 -24.35 -10.23 15.86
N ALA A 47 -23.92 -11.40 16.33
CA ALA A 47 -22.56 -11.53 16.85
C ALA A 47 -21.60 -11.10 15.73
N ALA A 48 -20.70 -10.15 16.00
CA ALA A 48 -19.57 -9.96 15.08
C ALA A 48 -18.84 -11.31 14.96
N PRO A 49 -18.39 -11.71 13.76
CA PRO A 49 -17.66 -12.95 13.62
C PRO A 49 -16.41 -12.92 14.51
N ASP A 50 -16.09 -14.05 15.13
CA ASP A 50 -14.92 -14.21 15.98
C ASP A 50 -13.65 -13.82 15.22
N SER A 51 -12.69 -13.21 15.91
CA SER A 51 -11.36 -12.92 15.38
C SER A 51 -10.61 -14.23 15.09
N PRO A 52 -10.43 -14.61 13.82
CA PRO A 52 -9.74 -15.86 13.51
C PRO A 52 -8.24 -15.74 13.83
N SER A 53 -7.63 -16.87 14.15
CA SER A 53 -6.17 -17.00 14.16
C SER A 53 -5.61 -16.75 12.75
N ALA A 54 -4.44 -16.11 12.66
CA ALA A 54 -3.76 -15.81 11.40
C ALA A 54 -3.06 -17.04 10.76
N ASN A 55 -3.67 -18.23 10.84
CA ASN A 55 -3.11 -19.48 10.32
C ASN A 55 -3.51 -19.79 8.86
N SER A 56 -4.50 -19.08 8.33
CA SER A 56 -4.95 -19.16 6.95
C SER A 56 -5.51 -17.81 6.49
N LEU A 57 -5.76 -17.68 5.19
CA LEU A 57 -6.57 -16.57 4.68
C LEU A 57 -7.99 -16.64 5.27
N SER A 58 -8.66 -15.49 5.38
CA SER A 58 -10.09 -15.48 5.73
C SER A 58 -10.93 -16.17 4.66
N ALA A 59 -12.13 -16.59 5.05
CA ALA A 59 -13.10 -17.17 4.11
C ALA A 59 -13.46 -16.18 2.98
N ASN A 60 -13.51 -14.88 3.30
CA ASN A 60 -13.82 -13.83 2.34
C ASN A 60 -12.67 -13.63 1.33
N GLU A 61 -11.41 -13.54 1.77
CA GLU A 61 -10.27 -13.47 0.85
C GLU A 61 -10.18 -14.74 -0.01
N THR A 62 -10.36 -15.92 0.60
CA THR A 62 -10.33 -17.21 -0.11
C THR A 62 -11.38 -17.29 -1.22
N ALA A 63 -12.63 -16.92 -0.93
CA ALA A 63 -13.69 -16.97 -1.92
C ALA A 63 -13.55 -15.88 -3.00
N TRP A 64 -13.06 -14.70 -2.63
CA TRP A 64 -12.73 -13.65 -3.59
C TRP A 64 -11.60 -14.08 -4.54
N LEU A 65 -10.61 -14.81 -4.05
CA LEU A 65 -9.51 -15.34 -4.87
C LEU A 65 -10.00 -16.32 -5.95
N GLU A 66 -11.05 -17.10 -5.71
CA GLU A 66 -11.63 -17.98 -6.74
C GLU A 66 -12.06 -17.20 -7.99
N LEU A 67 -12.64 -16.00 -7.78
CA LEU A 67 -13.03 -15.08 -8.86
C LEU A 67 -11.81 -14.36 -9.43
N ARG A 68 -10.99 -13.75 -8.56
CA ARG A 68 -9.85 -12.94 -8.97
C ARG A 68 -8.87 -13.73 -9.82
N ARG A 69 -8.48 -14.93 -9.38
CA ARG A 69 -7.44 -15.72 -10.06
C ARG A 69 -7.87 -16.09 -11.48
N ASN A 70 -9.16 -16.35 -11.70
CA ASN A 70 -9.70 -16.53 -13.05
C ASN A 70 -9.61 -15.24 -13.89
N ASN A 71 -9.96 -14.09 -13.31
CA ASN A 71 -9.91 -12.79 -13.99
C ASN A 71 -8.50 -12.31 -14.34
N THR A 72 -7.45 -12.87 -13.73
CA THR A 72 -6.06 -12.57 -14.11
C THR A 72 -5.61 -13.22 -15.43
N ILE A 73 -6.28 -14.29 -15.88
CA ILE A 73 -5.78 -15.12 -17.00
C ILE A 73 -5.76 -14.37 -18.33
N GLU A 74 -6.84 -13.66 -18.68
CA GLU A 74 -6.93 -12.96 -19.98
C GLU A 74 -6.03 -11.72 -20.04
N PRO A 75 -6.01 -10.83 -19.02
CA PRO A 75 -5.02 -9.75 -18.96
C PRO A 75 -3.58 -10.25 -19.03
N MET A 76 -3.26 -11.34 -18.32
CA MET A 76 -1.93 -11.93 -18.32
C MET A 76 -1.59 -12.56 -19.68
N SER A 77 -2.54 -13.23 -20.33
CA SER A 77 -2.37 -13.75 -21.70
C SER A 77 -2.05 -12.63 -22.68
N SER A 78 -2.80 -11.52 -22.62
CA SER A 78 -2.57 -10.35 -23.47
C SER A 78 -1.20 -9.70 -23.22
N PHE A 79 -0.83 -9.54 -21.94
CA PHE A 79 0.48 -9.06 -21.52
C PHE A 79 1.61 -9.95 -22.05
N LEU A 80 1.55 -11.26 -21.79
CA LEU A 80 2.56 -12.24 -22.19
C LEU A 80 2.68 -12.38 -23.71
N SER A 81 1.57 -12.28 -24.44
CA SER A 81 1.57 -12.28 -25.92
C SER A 81 2.44 -11.16 -26.49
N ARG A 82 2.27 -9.94 -25.94
CA ARG A 82 3.03 -8.76 -26.38
C ARG A 82 4.48 -8.77 -25.90
N ALA A 83 4.80 -9.54 -24.86
CA ALA A 83 6.16 -9.72 -24.38
C ALA A 83 7.03 -10.52 -25.35
N ASN A 84 6.41 -11.31 -26.26
CA ASN A 84 7.05 -12.02 -27.36
C ASN A 84 8.36 -12.75 -26.95
N ILE A 85 8.27 -13.60 -25.93
CA ILE A 85 9.43 -14.33 -25.40
C ILE A 85 10.00 -15.25 -26.49
N SER A 86 11.21 -14.95 -26.97
CA SER A 86 11.81 -15.65 -28.10
C SER A 86 11.94 -17.16 -27.82
N GLY A 87 11.37 -17.96 -28.72
CA GLY A 87 11.41 -19.43 -28.63
C GLY A 87 10.46 -20.03 -27.60
N PHE A 88 9.53 -19.25 -27.02
CA PHE A 88 8.58 -19.74 -26.03
C PHE A 88 7.17 -19.18 -26.23
N ASP A 89 6.18 -20.06 -26.40
CA ASP A 89 4.77 -19.65 -26.47
C ASP A 89 4.18 -19.49 -25.06
N ALA A 90 4.34 -18.30 -24.52
CA ALA A 90 3.88 -17.95 -23.18
C ALA A 90 2.35 -18.03 -23.02
N VAL A 91 1.58 -17.78 -24.09
CA VAL A 91 0.11 -17.82 -24.04
C VAL A 91 -0.37 -19.26 -23.98
N SER A 92 0.17 -20.13 -24.84
CA SER A 92 -0.16 -21.56 -24.81
C SER A 92 0.28 -22.19 -23.49
N TYR A 93 1.44 -21.80 -22.95
CA TYR A 93 1.87 -22.23 -21.61
C TYR A 93 0.87 -21.83 -20.52
N LEU A 94 0.52 -20.54 -20.43
CA LEU A 94 -0.39 -20.03 -19.40
C LEU A 94 -1.75 -20.74 -19.45
N ARG A 95 -2.32 -20.91 -20.66
CA ARG A 95 -3.58 -21.64 -20.87
C ARG A 95 -3.48 -23.13 -20.59
N GLY A 96 -2.31 -23.73 -20.82
CA GLY A 96 -2.05 -25.13 -20.47
C GLY A 96 -2.07 -25.38 -18.97
N VAL A 97 -1.69 -24.39 -18.16
CA VAL A 97 -1.63 -24.52 -16.70
C VAL A 97 -2.85 -23.92 -15.96
N SER A 98 -3.72 -23.20 -16.67
CA SER A 98 -4.79 -22.39 -16.04
C SER A 98 -5.87 -23.19 -15.32
N ASN A 99 -6.03 -24.48 -15.63
CA ASN A 99 -6.97 -25.36 -14.93
C ASN A 99 -6.52 -25.69 -13.50
N ASN A 100 -5.27 -25.40 -13.14
CA ASN A 100 -4.76 -25.52 -11.79
C ASN A 100 -4.28 -24.15 -11.30
N ILE A 101 -5.06 -23.52 -10.41
CA ILE A 101 -4.77 -22.18 -9.88
C ILE A 101 -3.40 -22.13 -9.20
N SER A 102 -2.95 -23.22 -8.57
CA SER A 102 -1.61 -23.29 -7.96
C SER A 102 -0.49 -23.18 -8.99
N ASN A 103 -0.72 -23.50 -10.26
CA ASN A 103 0.28 -23.37 -11.32
C ASN A 103 0.22 -22.01 -12.02
N LEU A 104 -0.87 -21.25 -11.89
CA LEU A 104 -0.94 -19.89 -12.42
C LEU A 104 0.05 -18.98 -11.67
N PRO A 105 0.75 -18.07 -12.39
CA PRO A 105 1.50 -17.00 -11.74
C PRO A 105 0.63 -16.20 -10.77
N ASN A 106 1.19 -15.83 -9.64
CA ASN A 106 0.56 -14.97 -8.65
C ASN A 106 1.37 -13.70 -8.44
N VAL A 107 0.85 -12.56 -8.90
CA VAL A 107 1.60 -11.30 -8.95
C VAL A 107 1.15 -10.36 -7.83
N GLY A 108 2.11 -9.83 -7.07
CA GLY A 108 1.90 -8.75 -6.10
C GLY A 108 2.59 -7.46 -6.54
N ILE A 109 2.03 -6.31 -6.16
CA ILE A 109 2.64 -4.99 -6.32
C ILE A 109 2.71 -4.34 -4.93
N ALA A 110 3.87 -3.78 -4.57
CA ALA A 110 4.07 -3.07 -3.32
C ALA A 110 4.59 -1.65 -3.60
N ILE A 111 3.87 -0.64 -3.12
CA ILE A 111 4.22 0.78 -3.27
C ILE A 111 4.71 1.34 -1.94
N SER A 112 5.93 1.86 -1.92
CA SER A 112 6.57 2.34 -0.69
C SER A 112 5.92 3.59 -0.07
N GLY A 113 6.38 3.95 1.12
CA GLY A 113 6.12 5.25 1.74
C GLY A 113 7.02 6.38 1.24
N GLY A 114 6.68 7.61 1.65
CA GLY A 114 7.39 8.84 1.24
C GLY A 114 6.50 10.02 0.83
N GLY A 115 5.30 10.16 1.40
CA GLY A 115 4.39 11.27 1.11
C GLY A 115 4.02 11.40 -0.38
N TYR A 116 3.86 12.63 -0.89
CA TYR A 116 3.51 12.84 -2.30
C TYR A 116 4.55 12.27 -3.27
N ARG A 117 5.84 12.23 -2.90
CA ARG A 117 6.88 11.59 -3.73
C ARG A 117 6.52 10.15 -4.03
N ALA A 118 6.18 9.39 -3.00
CA ALA A 118 5.82 7.98 -3.15
C ALA A 118 4.49 7.79 -3.89
N LEU A 119 3.48 8.61 -3.58
CA LEU A 119 2.21 8.61 -4.31
C LEU A 119 2.46 8.80 -5.81
N MET A 120 3.19 9.83 -6.20
CA MET A 120 3.40 10.17 -7.61
C MET A 120 4.34 9.21 -8.34
N ASN A 121 5.42 8.75 -7.68
CA ASN A 121 6.31 7.74 -8.24
C ASN A 121 5.57 6.40 -8.48
N GLY A 122 4.82 5.95 -7.47
CA GLY A 122 3.97 4.76 -7.58
C GLY A 122 2.86 4.94 -8.62
N ALA A 123 2.27 6.13 -8.73
CA ALA A 123 1.27 6.46 -9.73
C ALA A 123 1.84 6.31 -11.15
N GLY A 124 3.08 6.72 -11.37
CA GLY A 124 3.78 6.47 -12.63
C GLY A 124 3.88 4.98 -12.97
N PHE A 125 4.31 4.16 -12.01
CA PHE A 125 4.35 2.70 -12.18
C PHE A 125 2.98 2.11 -12.48
N LEU A 126 1.95 2.46 -11.71
CA LEU A 126 0.60 1.94 -11.93
C LEU A 126 0.04 2.42 -13.26
N SER A 127 0.31 3.65 -13.68
CA SER A 127 -0.07 4.16 -15.00
C SER A 127 0.56 3.34 -16.14
N ALA A 128 1.82 2.91 -15.99
CA ALA A 128 2.49 2.04 -16.96
C ALA A 128 1.94 0.60 -16.96
N ALA A 129 1.62 0.07 -15.78
CA ALA A 129 1.10 -1.28 -15.59
C ALA A 129 -0.40 -1.43 -15.93
N ASP A 130 -1.16 -0.33 -16.00
CA ASP A 130 -2.59 -0.31 -16.23
C ASP A 130 -2.92 -0.25 -17.73
N ASN A 131 -3.57 -1.29 -18.27
CA ASN A 131 -3.97 -1.33 -19.68
C ASN A 131 -5.03 -0.29 -20.09
N ARG A 132 -5.65 0.40 -19.12
CA ARG A 132 -6.61 1.49 -19.36
C ARG A 132 -5.91 2.81 -19.65
N THR A 133 -4.62 2.92 -19.38
CA THR A 133 -3.80 4.08 -19.72
C THR A 133 -3.52 4.07 -21.22
N GLU A 134 -3.70 5.21 -21.89
CA GLU A 134 -3.39 5.37 -23.31
C GLU A 134 -1.95 4.94 -23.62
N ASN A 135 -1.76 4.17 -24.68
CA ASN A 135 -0.45 3.66 -25.16
C ASN A 135 0.30 2.71 -24.21
N SER A 136 -0.21 2.40 -23.02
CA SER A 136 0.41 1.45 -22.08
C SER A 136 0.49 0.01 -22.58
N THR A 137 -0.21 -0.33 -23.66
CA THR A 137 -0.16 -1.65 -24.30
C THR A 137 0.64 -1.66 -25.61
N ALA A 138 1.33 -0.56 -25.95
CA ALA A 138 2.22 -0.53 -27.11
C ALA A 138 3.42 -1.50 -26.94
N VAL A 139 4.18 -1.71 -28.02
CA VAL A 139 5.36 -2.57 -28.00
C VAL A 139 6.36 -2.04 -26.96
N GLY A 140 6.89 -2.94 -26.11
CA GLY A 140 7.83 -2.60 -25.03
C GLY A 140 7.19 -2.08 -23.74
N GLN A 141 5.86 -1.94 -23.70
CA GLN A 141 5.12 -1.46 -22.53
C GLN A 141 4.56 -2.60 -21.68
N ILE A 142 4.32 -2.32 -20.40
CA ILE A 142 3.91 -3.34 -19.40
C ILE A 142 2.43 -3.29 -19.02
N GLY A 143 1.59 -2.58 -19.78
CA GLY A 143 0.16 -2.45 -19.50
C GLY A 143 -0.55 -3.80 -19.42
N GLY A 144 -1.48 -3.96 -18.48
CA GLY A 144 -2.12 -5.25 -18.19
C GLY A 144 -1.46 -5.99 -17.04
N LEU A 145 -0.27 -5.59 -16.60
CA LEU A 145 0.36 -6.13 -15.39
C LEU A 145 -0.50 -5.85 -14.15
N LEU A 146 -1.08 -4.65 -14.04
CA LEU A 146 -1.98 -4.31 -12.93
C LEU A 146 -3.23 -5.21 -12.95
N GLN A 147 -3.85 -5.37 -14.12
CA GLN A 147 -5.01 -6.27 -14.28
C GLN A 147 -4.66 -7.74 -14.02
N SER A 148 -3.39 -8.13 -14.20
CA SER A 148 -2.88 -9.48 -13.91
C SER A 148 -2.49 -9.68 -12.43
N SER A 149 -2.47 -8.62 -11.62
CA SER A 149 -1.99 -8.66 -10.24
C SER A 149 -3.06 -9.10 -9.26
N THR A 150 -2.75 -10.00 -8.35
CA THR A 150 -3.70 -10.46 -7.31
C THR A 150 -3.76 -9.46 -6.17
N TYR A 151 -2.62 -8.91 -5.76
CA TYR A 151 -2.50 -8.04 -4.58
C TYR A 151 -1.84 -6.71 -4.93
N LEU A 152 -2.31 -5.64 -4.30
CA LEU A 152 -1.71 -4.30 -4.36
C LEU A 152 -1.59 -3.73 -2.95
N SER A 153 -0.37 -3.69 -2.42
CA SER A 153 -0.07 -3.14 -1.09
C SER A 153 0.53 -1.74 -1.15
N GLY A 154 0.18 -0.92 -0.17
CA GLY A 154 0.70 0.44 0.01
C GLY A 154 0.92 0.76 1.49
N LEU A 155 1.88 1.62 1.79
CA LEU A 155 2.00 2.25 3.11
C LEU A 155 2.33 3.73 2.95
N SER A 156 1.99 4.54 3.95
CA SER A 156 2.24 5.98 3.94
C SER A 156 1.75 6.64 2.64
N GLY A 157 2.58 7.40 1.94
CA GLY A 157 2.28 7.97 0.61
C GLY A 157 1.87 6.95 -0.47
N GLY A 158 2.41 5.73 -0.44
CA GLY A 158 1.93 4.62 -1.28
C GLY A 158 0.55 4.13 -0.87
N GLY A 159 0.22 4.22 0.42
CA GLY A 159 -1.11 3.97 0.94
C GLY A 159 -2.13 5.03 0.51
N TRP A 160 -1.72 6.29 0.36
CA TRP A 160 -2.57 7.33 -0.25
C TRP A 160 -2.90 7.01 -1.70
N LEU A 161 -1.93 6.51 -2.48
CA LEU A 161 -2.16 6.10 -3.86
C LEU A 161 -3.18 4.96 -3.93
N VAL A 162 -2.94 3.87 -3.19
CA VAL A 162 -3.84 2.71 -3.18
C VAL A 162 -5.22 3.11 -2.67
N GLY A 163 -5.29 3.80 -1.53
CA GLY A 163 -6.54 4.28 -0.96
C GLY A 163 -7.31 5.20 -1.92
N SER A 164 -6.63 6.13 -2.59
CA SER A 164 -7.25 7.04 -3.56
C SER A 164 -7.80 6.30 -4.78
N LEU A 165 -7.10 5.29 -5.31
CA LEU A 165 -7.63 4.50 -6.44
C LEU A 165 -8.94 3.81 -6.04
N PHE A 166 -8.96 3.12 -4.90
CA PHE A 166 -10.13 2.35 -4.47
C PHE A 166 -11.27 3.20 -3.93
N ALA A 167 -10.99 4.30 -3.22
CA ALA A 167 -12.01 5.27 -2.79
C ALA A 167 -12.76 5.88 -3.98
N ASN A 168 -12.13 5.89 -5.15
CA ASN A 168 -12.69 6.40 -6.40
C ASN A 168 -13.03 5.26 -7.37
N ASN A 169 -13.53 4.13 -6.84
CA ASN A 169 -13.99 2.98 -7.62
C ASN A 169 -12.92 2.38 -8.56
N PHE A 170 -11.70 2.20 -8.03
CA PHE A 170 -10.53 1.71 -8.76
C PHE A 170 -10.28 2.44 -10.09
N THR A 171 -10.48 3.76 -10.10
CA THR A 171 -10.25 4.60 -11.28
C THR A 171 -8.78 4.62 -11.71
N THR A 172 -8.47 5.17 -12.89
CA THR A 172 -7.10 5.24 -13.39
C THR A 172 -6.33 6.40 -12.76
N VAL A 173 -5.00 6.26 -12.69
CA VAL A 173 -4.09 7.34 -12.31
C VAL A 173 -4.29 8.59 -13.18
N VAL A 174 -4.49 8.39 -14.49
CA VAL A 174 -4.72 9.48 -15.45
C VAL A 174 -6.00 10.25 -15.11
N ALA A 175 -7.10 9.55 -14.81
CA ALA A 175 -8.35 10.19 -14.45
C ALA A 175 -8.27 10.97 -13.13
N LEU A 176 -7.55 10.45 -12.12
CA LEU A 176 -7.33 11.18 -10.87
C LEU A 176 -6.45 12.43 -11.08
N ARG A 177 -5.35 12.28 -11.82
CA ARG A 177 -4.42 13.38 -12.13
C ARG A 177 -5.10 14.51 -12.91
N ASP A 178 -5.93 14.16 -13.89
CA ASP A 178 -6.58 15.13 -14.77
C ASP A 178 -7.86 15.71 -14.14
N GLY A 179 -8.44 14.97 -13.19
CA GLY A 179 -9.59 15.40 -12.40
C GLY A 179 -10.86 15.60 -13.24
N SER A 180 -11.84 16.25 -12.63
CA SER A 180 -13.07 16.71 -13.27
C SER A 180 -13.36 18.14 -12.85
N ALA A 181 -14.15 18.88 -13.64
CA ALA A 181 -14.52 20.26 -13.29
C ALA A 181 -15.13 20.31 -11.87
N GLY A 182 -14.59 21.21 -11.03
CA GLY A 182 -15.01 21.35 -9.62
C GLY A 182 -14.46 20.31 -8.65
N SER A 183 -13.64 19.35 -9.11
CA SER A 183 -12.93 18.42 -8.23
C SER A 183 -11.55 18.96 -7.87
N SER A 184 -11.14 18.69 -6.64
CA SER A 184 -9.78 18.96 -6.14
C SER A 184 -8.94 17.68 -5.98
N VAL A 185 -9.44 16.55 -6.51
CA VAL A 185 -8.71 15.28 -6.48
C VAL A 185 -7.37 15.44 -7.19
N TRP A 186 -6.31 15.04 -6.50
CA TRP A 186 -4.91 15.13 -6.90
C TRP A 186 -4.39 16.54 -7.21
N GLU A 187 -5.13 17.58 -6.84
CA GLU A 187 -4.68 18.97 -6.90
C GLU A 187 -3.80 19.30 -5.68
N PHE A 188 -2.53 18.94 -5.78
CA PHE A 188 -1.53 19.10 -4.71
C PHE A 188 -0.91 20.50 -4.65
N GLY A 189 -1.34 21.43 -5.50
CA GLY A 189 -0.77 22.79 -5.56
C GLY A 189 -1.01 23.59 -4.27
N ASN A 190 -2.19 23.42 -3.66
CA ASN A 190 -2.44 23.89 -2.30
C ASN A 190 -2.08 22.79 -1.31
N SER A 191 -1.43 23.16 -0.21
CA SER A 191 -1.17 22.19 0.85
C SER A 191 -2.44 21.74 1.56
N ILE A 192 -2.42 20.56 2.17
CA ILE A 192 -3.50 20.11 3.09
C ILE A 192 -3.77 21.11 4.22
N LEU A 193 -2.79 21.92 4.62
CA LEU A 193 -2.95 23.00 5.60
C LEU A 193 -3.69 24.24 5.04
N GLN A 194 -3.90 24.30 3.74
CA GLN A 194 -4.60 25.39 3.07
C GLN A 194 -5.97 24.96 2.57
N GLY A 195 -6.18 23.66 2.38
CA GLY A 195 -7.38 23.11 1.75
C GLY A 195 -7.37 23.28 0.22
N PRO A 196 -8.34 22.65 -0.47
CA PRO A 196 -8.46 22.72 -1.91
C PRO A 196 -8.68 24.15 -2.43
N ALA A 197 -8.26 24.42 -3.66
CA ALA A 197 -8.61 25.66 -4.35
C ALA A 197 -10.04 25.53 -4.89
N GLU A 198 -10.96 26.38 -4.45
CA GLU A 198 -12.33 26.42 -4.98
C GLU A 198 -12.62 27.77 -5.64
N ASP A 199 -13.46 27.75 -6.68
CA ASP A 199 -13.91 28.94 -7.41
C ASP A 199 -14.76 29.84 -6.48
N GLY A 200 -14.17 30.91 -5.93
CA GLY A 200 -14.83 31.84 -5.02
C GLY A 200 -13.87 32.75 -4.23
N THR A 201 -14.39 33.56 -3.29
CA THR A 201 -13.56 34.40 -2.42
C THR A 201 -12.81 33.52 -1.39
N SER A 202 -11.53 33.25 -1.67
CA SER A 202 -10.58 32.36 -0.98
C SER A 202 -10.61 32.29 0.57
N ILE A 203 -11.13 33.29 1.28
CA ILE A 203 -11.16 33.31 2.76
C ILE A 203 -12.35 32.52 3.34
N LEU A 204 -13.53 32.57 2.71
CA LEU A 204 -14.73 31.88 3.21
C LEU A 204 -14.58 30.36 3.04
N ASN A 205 -14.01 29.91 1.92
CA ASN A 205 -13.86 28.49 1.59
C ASN A 205 -12.84 27.78 2.51
N LYS A 206 -11.83 28.50 3.02
CA LYS A 206 -10.90 27.96 4.03
C LYS A 206 -11.58 27.75 5.38
N ALA A 207 -12.46 28.67 5.78
CA ALA A 207 -13.19 28.54 7.04
C ALA A 207 -14.15 27.34 6.99
N ASP A 208 -14.83 27.14 5.87
CA ASP A 208 -15.73 25.99 5.68
C ASP A 208 -14.96 24.66 5.63
N TYR A 209 -13.82 24.59 4.93
CA TYR A 209 -12.92 23.43 4.96
C TYR A 209 -12.52 23.02 6.39
N TYR A 210 -12.01 23.98 7.17
CA TYR A 210 -11.60 23.71 8.54
C TYR A 210 -12.79 23.37 9.45
N LYS A 211 -13.91 24.04 9.26
CA LYS A 211 -15.14 23.76 10.00
C LYS A 211 -15.62 22.34 9.73
N ASN A 212 -15.67 21.90 8.47
CA ASN A 212 -16.12 20.55 8.10
C ASN A 212 -15.22 19.48 8.74
N ILE A 213 -13.89 19.66 8.68
CA ILE A 213 -12.95 18.76 9.36
C ILE A 213 -13.21 18.72 10.87
N VAL A 214 -13.38 19.87 11.53
CA VAL A 214 -13.66 19.93 12.98
C VAL A 214 -14.99 19.24 13.29
N ASP A 215 -16.05 19.58 12.57
CA ASP A 215 -17.40 19.04 12.80
C ASP A 215 -17.41 17.51 12.66
N GLU A 216 -16.68 16.95 11.69
CA GLU A 216 -16.54 15.50 11.49
C GLU A 216 -15.77 14.81 12.63
N VAL A 217 -14.65 15.38 13.07
CA VAL A 217 -13.89 14.82 14.19
C VAL A 217 -14.67 14.94 15.50
N GLU A 218 -15.36 16.06 15.71
CA GLU A 218 -16.26 16.23 16.86
C GLU A 218 -17.47 15.29 16.81
N ASN A 219 -17.98 14.93 15.62
CA ASN A 219 -19.00 13.88 15.50
C ASN A 219 -18.50 12.54 16.04
N LYS A 220 -17.26 12.14 15.73
CA LYS A 220 -16.63 10.92 16.28
C LYS A 220 -16.51 10.99 17.81
N GLN A 221 -16.08 12.13 18.33
CA GLN A 221 -16.01 12.35 19.79
C GLN A 221 -17.38 12.30 20.46
N ARG A 222 -18.40 12.93 19.86
CA ARG A 222 -19.79 12.87 20.37
C ARG A 222 -20.39 11.47 20.29
N ALA A 223 -19.92 10.62 19.38
CA ALA A 223 -20.27 9.20 19.32
C ALA A 223 -19.54 8.35 20.38
N GLY A 224 -18.64 8.94 21.18
CA GLY A 224 -17.97 8.28 22.31
C GLY A 224 -16.60 7.71 22.00
N PHE A 225 -16.03 8.01 20.82
CA PHE A 225 -14.72 7.54 20.40
C PHE A 225 -13.65 8.62 20.58
N ASN A 226 -12.43 8.20 20.90
CA ASN A 226 -11.30 9.13 21.00
C ASN A 226 -10.92 9.69 19.63
N ALA A 227 -10.39 10.90 19.64
CA ALA A 227 -9.80 11.54 18.46
C ALA A 227 -8.37 11.98 18.77
N SER A 228 -7.57 12.01 17.71
CA SER A 228 -6.13 12.30 17.70
C SER A 228 -5.80 13.23 16.53
N ILE A 229 -4.53 13.64 16.41
CA ILE A 229 -4.09 14.40 15.23
C ILE A 229 -4.32 13.62 13.92
N THR A 230 -4.26 12.29 13.97
CA THR A 230 -4.51 11.42 12.81
C THR A 230 -5.93 11.56 12.27
N ASP A 231 -6.92 11.84 13.12
CA ASP A 231 -8.30 12.08 12.66
C ASP A 231 -8.38 13.33 11.78
N TYR A 232 -7.87 14.46 12.27
CA TYR A 232 -7.85 15.71 11.51
C TYR A 232 -7.02 15.59 10.23
N TYR A 233 -5.86 14.94 10.33
CA TYR A 233 -4.98 14.71 9.19
C TYR A 233 -5.58 13.80 8.13
N GLY A 234 -6.18 12.67 8.55
CA GLY A 234 -6.85 11.72 7.67
C GLY A 234 -7.98 12.38 6.88
N ARG A 235 -8.74 13.27 7.54
CA ARG A 235 -9.74 14.09 6.85
C ARG A 235 -9.09 15.12 5.92
N ALA A 236 -8.03 15.80 6.36
CA ALA A 236 -7.34 16.77 5.52
C ALA A 236 -6.79 16.19 4.22
N ILE A 237 -6.17 14.99 4.25
CA ILE A 237 -5.67 14.32 3.04
C ILE A 237 -6.82 13.81 2.15
N SER A 238 -7.94 13.38 2.74
CA SER A 238 -9.09 12.89 1.97
C SER A 238 -9.64 13.89 0.96
N TYR A 239 -9.60 15.19 1.26
CA TYR A 239 -10.05 16.22 0.31
C TYR A 239 -9.30 16.21 -1.01
N GLN A 240 -8.03 15.76 -1.03
CA GLN A 240 -7.22 15.66 -2.25
C GLN A 240 -7.19 14.24 -2.82
N LEU A 241 -7.71 13.24 -2.10
CA LEU A 241 -7.57 11.83 -2.47
C LEU A 241 -8.90 11.14 -2.78
N VAL A 242 -10.02 11.67 -2.29
CA VAL A 242 -11.36 11.09 -2.47
C VAL A 242 -12.19 12.10 -3.26
N ASN A 243 -12.60 11.73 -4.47
CA ASN A 243 -13.43 12.54 -5.37
C ASN A 243 -14.92 12.44 -4.97
N ALA A 244 -15.20 12.84 -3.74
CA ALA A 244 -16.54 12.98 -3.20
C ALA A 244 -16.62 14.30 -2.43
N THR A 245 -17.84 14.79 -2.23
CA THR A 245 -18.08 15.98 -1.39
C THR A 245 -17.38 15.82 -0.04
N ASP A 246 -16.67 16.86 0.39
CA ASP A 246 -15.91 16.90 1.65
C ASP A 246 -14.89 15.76 1.82
N GLY A 247 -14.34 15.22 0.72
CA GLY A 247 -13.41 14.10 0.80
C GLY A 247 -14.07 12.81 1.34
N GLY A 248 -15.38 12.65 1.14
CA GLY A 248 -16.10 11.40 1.40
C GLY A 248 -16.11 10.94 2.86
N PRO A 249 -16.74 11.68 3.79
CA PRO A 249 -16.82 11.28 5.20
C PRO A 249 -17.46 9.90 5.43
N ALA A 250 -18.38 9.48 4.57
CA ALA A 250 -19.06 8.17 4.64
C ALA A 250 -18.29 7.03 3.96
N TYR A 251 -17.17 7.30 3.28
CA TYR A 251 -16.40 6.26 2.60
C TYR A 251 -15.56 5.51 3.64
N THR A 252 -15.65 4.19 3.63
CA THR A 252 -14.94 3.31 4.56
C THR A 252 -13.99 2.42 3.78
N PHE A 253 -12.98 1.87 4.45
CA PHE A 253 -12.08 0.92 3.79
C PHE A 253 -12.81 -0.41 3.52
N SER A 254 -13.71 -0.81 4.41
CA SER A 254 -14.56 -1.98 4.20
C SER A 254 -15.62 -1.82 3.12
N SER A 255 -16.02 -0.59 2.74
CA SER A 255 -16.97 -0.39 1.63
C SER A 255 -16.40 -0.82 0.28
N ILE A 256 -15.08 -0.93 0.14
CA ILE A 256 -14.43 -1.52 -1.04
C ILE A 256 -14.98 -2.93 -1.32
N ALA A 257 -15.29 -3.70 -0.28
CA ALA A 257 -15.85 -5.04 -0.40
C ALA A 257 -17.25 -5.08 -1.05
N MET A 258 -17.91 -3.91 -1.16
CA MET A 258 -19.25 -3.76 -1.74
C MET A 258 -19.22 -3.18 -3.17
N GLU A 259 -18.05 -2.73 -3.65
CA GLU A 259 -17.90 -2.19 -5.01
C GLU A 259 -18.02 -3.29 -6.06
N GLU A 260 -18.75 -3.02 -7.15
CA GLU A 260 -19.07 -4.03 -8.17
C GLU A 260 -17.82 -4.69 -8.74
N ASN A 261 -16.81 -3.90 -9.10
CA ASN A 261 -15.55 -4.37 -9.67
C ASN A 261 -14.70 -5.20 -8.68
N PHE A 262 -14.83 -4.96 -7.38
CA PHE A 262 -14.17 -5.76 -6.36
C PHE A 262 -14.93 -7.07 -6.14
N VAL A 263 -16.26 -7.01 -6.00
CA VAL A 263 -17.12 -8.19 -5.85
C VAL A 263 -16.98 -9.16 -7.01
N THR A 264 -16.78 -8.66 -8.24
CA THR A 264 -16.56 -9.52 -9.42
C THR A 264 -15.11 -9.97 -9.59
N GLY A 265 -14.17 -9.54 -8.73
CA GLY A 265 -12.75 -9.89 -8.78
C GLY A 265 -11.97 -9.22 -9.92
N GLU A 266 -12.45 -8.08 -10.44
CA GLU A 266 -11.85 -7.36 -11.57
C GLU A 266 -10.64 -6.50 -11.14
N THR A 267 -10.56 -6.14 -9.86
CA THR A 267 -9.48 -5.33 -9.28
C THR A 267 -8.51 -6.21 -8.47
N PRO A 268 -7.25 -5.79 -8.25
CA PRO A 268 -6.39 -6.43 -7.25
C PRO A 268 -6.94 -6.23 -5.82
N PHE A 269 -6.48 -7.05 -4.88
CA PHE A 269 -6.84 -6.92 -3.47
C PHE A 269 -6.02 -5.78 -2.82
N PRO A 270 -6.66 -4.69 -2.35
CA PRO A 270 -5.93 -3.58 -1.74
C PRO A 270 -5.54 -3.89 -0.30
N ILE A 271 -4.30 -3.58 0.04
CA ILE A 271 -3.77 -3.75 1.40
C ILE A 271 -3.06 -2.47 1.82
N LEU A 272 -3.42 -1.91 2.98
CA LEU A 272 -2.65 -0.84 3.62
C LEU A 272 -1.91 -1.37 4.84
N VAL A 273 -0.68 -0.90 5.08
CA VAL A 273 0.16 -1.34 6.21
C VAL A 273 0.36 -0.22 7.23
N ALA A 274 0.35 -0.58 8.51
CA ALA A 274 0.68 0.27 9.65
C ALA A 274 1.48 -0.52 10.68
N ASP A 275 2.26 0.17 11.50
CA ASP A 275 3.04 -0.45 12.56
C ASP A 275 2.35 -0.26 13.92
N GLU A 276 2.44 -1.27 14.77
CA GLU A 276 2.05 -1.16 16.17
C GLU A 276 3.12 -0.39 16.97
N ARG A 277 2.68 0.66 17.67
CA ARG A 277 3.45 1.22 18.78
C ARG A 277 2.99 0.58 20.08
N ALA A 278 3.83 -0.29 20.64
CA ALA A 278 3.52 -0.97 21.88
C ALA A 278 3.28 0.04 23.03
N PRO A 279 2.34 -0.23 23.95
CA PRO A 279 2.04 0.68 25.06
C PRO A 279 3.29 1.05 25.88
N GLY A 280 3.46 2.35 26.15
CA GLY A 280 4.60 2.86 26.93
C GLY A 280 5.94 2.91 26.19
N THR A 281 5.94 2.72 24.86
CA THR A 281 7.14 2.83 24.01
C THR A 281 7.00 3.98 23.01
N SER A 282 8.13 4.59 22.64
CA SER A 282 8.19 5.64 21.60
C SER A 282 9.01 5.23 20.37
N ALA A 283 9.76 4.14 20.44
CA ALA A 283 10.58 3.63 19.35
C ALA A 283 9.85 2.48 18.63
N ILE A 284 9.77 2.58 17.31
CA ILE A 284 9.35 1.47 16.45
C ILE A 284 10.61 0.74 16.02
N SER A 285 10.70 -0.54 16.38
CA SER A 285 11.83 -1.40 16.05
C SER A 285 11.49 -2.33 14.89
N LEU A 286 12.50 -2.90 14.24
CA LEU A 286 12.31 -3.84 13.12
C LEU A 286 11.42 -5.06 13.44
N ASN A 287 11.20 -5.35 14.73
CA ASN A 287 10.32 -6.43 15.22
C ASN A 287 9.01 -5.90 15.83
N SER A 288 8.61 -4.67 15.53
CA SER A 288 7.25 -4.18 15.79
C SER A 288 6.24 -5.04 15.05
N THR A 289 5.04 -5.13 15.62
CA THR A 289 3.94 -5.86 14.97
C THR A 289 3.47 -5.06 13.76
N VAL A 290 3.48 -5.68 12.59
CA VAL A 290 2.99 -5.13 11.34
C VAL A 290 1.51 -5.47 11.23
N PHE A 291 0.68 -4.45 11.15
CA PHE A 291 -0.75 -4.57 10.89
C PHE A 291 -1.04 -4.31 9.42
N GLU A 292 -1.93 -5.12 8.85
CA GLU A 292 -2.54 -4.85 7.56
C GLU A 292 -4.01 -4.49 7.71
N PHE A 293 -4.46 -3.58 6.87
CA PHE A 293 -5.85 -3.27 6.61
C PHE A 293 -6.21 -3.78 5.23
N ASN A 294 -7.24 -4.60 5.15
CA ASN A 294 -7.84 -5.01 3.89
C ASN A 294 -9.37 -4.82 3.94
N PRO A 295 -10.11 -4.93 2.81
CA PRO A 295 -11.55 -4.68 2.79
C PRO A 295 -12.37 -5.60 3.73
N PHE A 296 -11.81 -6.75 4.12
CA PHE A 296 -12.49 -7.72 4.97
C PHE A 296 -12.04 -7.65 6.43
N GLU A 297 -10.75 -7.51 6.66
CA GLU A 297 -10.14 -7.63 7.97
C GLU A 297 -8.94 -6.71 8.21
N ILE A 298 -8.74 -6.35 9.48
CA ILE A 298 -7.58 -5.66 10.01
C ILE A 298 -6.89 -6.63 10.97
N GLY A 299 -5.58 -6.76 10.91
CA GLY A 299 -4.87 -7.65 11.82
C GLY A 299 -3.42 -7.85 11.47
N SER A 300 -2.82 -8.88 12.05
CA SER A 300 -1.40 -9.16 11.87
C SER A 300 -1.14 -10.65 11.72
N TRP A 301 -0.26 -10.95 10.78
CA TRP A 301 0.36 -12.27 10.60
C TRP A 301 1.48 -12.54 11.60
N ASP A 302 1.93 -11.52 12.35
CA ASP A 302 3.06 -11.68 13.25
C ASP A 302 2.67 -12.49 14.49
N PRO A 303 3.59 -13.31 15.05
CA PRO A 303 3.36 -14.09 16.26
C PRO A 303 2.96 -13.26 17.49
N THR A 304 3.26 -11.96 17.48
CA THR A 304 2.87 -11.04 18.55
C THR A 304 1.36 -10.96 18.64
N THR A 305 0.64 -10.54 17.61
CA THR A 305 -0.84 -10.49 17.64
C THR A 305 -1.49 -11.75 17.09
N TYR A 306 -1.02 -12.23 15.93
CA TYR A 306 -1.43 -13.45 15.25
C TYR A 306 -2.95 -13.65 15.11
N GLY A 307 -3.63 -12.61 14.64
CA GLY A 307 -5.07 -12.66 14.40
C GLY A 307 -5.61 -11.42 13.73
N PHE A 308 -6.87 -11.53 13.34
CA PHE A 308 -7.60 -10.55 12.54
C PHE A 308 -8.94 -10.20 13.16
N ALA A 309 -9.43 -8.99 12.90
CA ALA A 309 -10.75 -8.52 13.27
C ALA A 309 -11.47 -7.96 12.02
N PRO A 310 -12.80 -8.01 11.94
CA PRO A 310 -13.52 -7.52 10.77
C PRO A 310 -13.35 -6.01 10.60
N THR A 311 -12.82 -5.54 9.47
CA THR A 311 -12.55 -4.10 9.22
C THR A 311 -13.82 -3.26 9.42
N ARG A 312 -14.95 -3.75 8.88
CA ARG A 312 -16.26 -3.10 8.98
C ARG A 312 -16.75 -2.90 10.41
N PHE A 313 -16.27 -3.73 11.34
CA PHE A 313 -16.69 -3.73 12.74
C PHE A 313 -15.57 -3.39 13.73
N VAL A 314 -14.45 -2.83 13.24
CA VAL A 314 -13.23 -2.61 14.04
C VAL A 314 -13.45 -1.76 15.29
N GLY A 315 -14.46 -0.87 15.29
CA GLY A 315 -14.80 -0.05 16.45
C GLY A 315 -15.66 -0.75 17.51
N THR A 316 -15.98 -2.04 17.34
CA THR A 316 -16.79 -2.84 18.29
C THR A 316 -15.92 -3.27 19.47
N ASN A 317 -16.51 -3.43 20.65
CA ASN A 317 -15.78 -3.95 21.80
C ASN A 317 -15.61 -5.46 21.69
N PHE A 318 -14.37 -5.89 21.47
CA PHE A 318 -13.97 -7.28 21.47
C PHE A 318 -13.27 -7.63 22.78
N SER A 319 -13.40 -8.88 23.21
CA SER A 319 -12.60 -9.45 24.29
C SER A 319 -12.30 -10.91 23.97
N ALA A 320 -11.03 -11.28 24.06
CA ALA A 320 -10.56 -12.63 23.73
C ALA A 320 -11.03 -13.11 22.34
N GLY A 321 -11.06 -12.19 21.37
CA GLY A 321 -11.44 -12.46 19.98
C GLY A 321 -12.95 -12.56 19.73
N MET A 322 -13.80 -12.26 20.71
CA MET A 322 -15.26 -12.29 20.54
C MET A 322 -15.86 -10.91 20.82
N ALA A 323 -16.86 -10.50 20.03
CA ALA A 323 -17.66 -9.33 20.37
C ALA A 323 -18.50 -9.60 21.62
N LEU A 324 -18.64 -8.61 22.49
CA LEU A 324 -19.38 -8.76 23.75
C LEU A 324 -20.90 -8.95 23.51
N GLU A 325 -21.50 -9.97 24.13
CA GLU A 325 -22.88 -10.46 23.88
C GLU A 325 -24.02 -9.44 24.05
N ASN A 326 -23.76 -8.25 24.60
CA ASN A 326 -24.75 -7.19 24.83
C ASN A 326 -24.37 -5.83 24.21
N GLU A 327 -23.36 -5.82 23.35
CA GLU A 327 -22.96 -4.63 22.62
C GLU A 327 -23.43 -4.68 21.17
N ASN A 328 -23.76 -3.52 20.63
CA ASN A 328 -24.12 -3.35 19.23
C ASN A 328 -22.83 -3.22 18.41
N CYS A 329 -22.78 -3.84 17.23
CA CYS A 329 -21.65 -3.69 16.32
C CYS A 329 -21.48 -2.24 15.89
N VAL A 330 -20.23 -1.76 15.80
CA VAL A 330 -19.90 -0.39 15.38
C VAL A 330 -19.47 -0.40 13.93
N ARG A 331 -20.09 0.46 13.08
CA ARG A 331 -19.70 0.67 11.67
C ARG A 331 -19.17 2.08 11.45
N GLY A 332 -18.32 2.28 10.46
CA GLY A 332 -17.79 3.59 10.05
C GLY A 332 -16.55 4.06 10.82
N PHE A 333 -15.99 3.21 11.70
CA PHE A 333 -14.72 3.50 12.37
C PHE A 333 -13.54 3.42 11.39
N ASP A 334 -13.63 2.53 10.40
CA ASP A 334 -12.68 2.31 9.31
C ASP A 334 -12.83 3.34 8.17
N GLN A 335 -13.19 4.58 8.51
CA GLN A 335 -13.30 5.69 7.57
C GLN A 335 -12.02 5.78 6.71
N ILE A 336 -12.16 5.83 5.39
CA ILE A 336 -11.03 5.58 4.47
C ILE A 336 -9.87 6.58 4.63
N GLY A 337 -10.19 7.84 4.93
CA GLY A 337 -9.22 8.88 5.28
C GLY A 337 -8.50 8.61 6.59
N TYR A 338 -9.21 8.08 7.59
CA TYR A 338 -8.58 7.68 8.86
C TYR A 338 -7.65 6.47 8.69
N VAL A 339 -8.00 5.49 7.85
CA VAL A 339 -7.13 4.34 7.53
C VAL A 339 -5.90 4.79 6.74
N MET A 340 -6.07 5.64 5.71
CA MET A 340 -4.94 6.24 4.98
C MET A 340 -4.06 7.08 5.93
N GLY A 341 -4.68 7.86 6.81
CA GLY A 341 -4.01 8.67 7.84
C GLY A 341 -3.24 7.80 8.82
N THR A 342 -3.80 6.67 9.27
CA THR A 342 -3.12 5.69 10.14
C THR A 342 -1.84 5.18 9.49
N SER A 343 -1.95 4.72 8.24
CA SER A 343 -0.81 4.21 7.45
C SER A 343 0.27 5.27 7.18
N SER A 344 -0.02 6.56 7.41
CA SER A 344 0.87 7.71 7.21
C SER A 344 1.05 8.58 8.46
N SER A 345 0.77 8.05 9.65
CA SER A 345 0.83 8.79 10.92
C SER A 345 2.26 8.98 11.44
N LEU A 346 3.13 9.58 10.63
CA LEU A 346 4.56 9.82 10.91
C LEU A 346 4.77 11.03 11.85
N PHE A 347 3.82 11.31 12.74
CA PHE A 347 3.78 12.55 13.53
C PHE A 347 4.90 12.65 14.55
N ASN A 348 5.32 11.52 15.13
CA ASN A 348 6.49 11.44 16.00
C ASN A 348 7.80 11.93 15.34
N GLN A 349 7.94 11.81 14.01
CA GLN A 349 9.10 12.34 13.26
C GLN A 349 8.82 13.71 12.64
N PHE A 350 7.58 13.93 12.18
CA PHE A 350 7.13 15.13 11.49
C PHE A 350 6.96 16.35 12.40
N ILE A 351 6.41 16.15 13.61
CA ILE A 351 6.09 17.23 14.55
C ILE A 351 7.35 18.01 14.98
N LEU A 352 8.52 17.36 15.03
CA LEU A 352 9.79 18.01 15.35
C LEU A 352 10.26 19.02 14.28
N GLN A 353 9.78 18.90 13.04
CA GLN A 353 10.13 19.81 11.93
C GLN A 353 9.15 21.00 11.80
N LEU A 354 8.01 20.96 12.50
CA LEU A 354 6.96 22.00 12.46
C LEU A 354 7.41 23.34 13.08
N ASN A 355 8.54 23.39 13.79
CA ASN A 355 9.09 24.65 14.31
C ASN A 355 9.52 25.66 13.21
N SER A 356 9.49 25.27 11.93
CA SER A 356 9.98 26.11 10.81
C SER A 356 8.95 26.47 9.73
N THR A 357 7.67 26.07 9.83
CA THR A 357 6.69 26.33 8.77
C THR A 357 5.43 27.04 9.29
N GLY A 358 4.98 28.04 8.52
CA GLY A 358 3.92 29.02 8.87
C GLY A 358 2.51 28.44 8.99
N LEU A 359 2.35 27.53 9.95
CA LEU A 359 1.09 26.98 10.39
C LEU A 359 0.19 28.08 10.95
N SER A 360 -1.10 28.05 10.59
CA SER A 360 -2.18 28.78 11.27
C SER A 360 -3.46 27.96 11.18
N GLY A 361 -4.29 27.97 12.23
CA GLY A 361 -5.60 27.30 12.22
C GLY A 361 -5.67 26.01 13.05
N VAL A 362 -6.69 25.20 12.77
CA VAL A 362 -7.07 24.03 13.59
C VAL A 362 -6.01 22.93 13.59
N LEU A 363 -5.38 22.64 12.45
CA LEU A 363 -4.32 21.62 12.36
C LEU A 363 -3.07 22.04 13.15
N LEU A 364 -2.77 23.34 13.21
CA LEU A 364 -1.74 23.85 14.11
C LEU A 364 -2.13 23.65 15.56
N ASN A 365 -3.36 24.00 15.94
CA ASN A 365 -3.82 23.87 17.32
C ASN A 365 -3.87 22.40 17.75
N ALA A 366 -4.30 21.49 16.88
CA ALA A 366 -4.26 20.05 17.10
C ALA A 366 -2.81 19.54 17.21
N ALA A 367 -1.90 20.00 16.34
CA ALA A 367 -0.47 19.69 16.44
C ALA A 367 0.18 20.30 17.70
N GLN A 368 -0.21 21.50 18.12
CA GLN A 368 0.25 22.16 19.34
C GLN A 368 -0.31 21.50 20.61
N LEU A 369 -1.55 21.03 20.58
CA LEU A 369 -2.16 20.20 21.64
C LEU A 369 -1.46 18.84 21.73
N ALA A 370 -1.13 18.23 20.59
CA ALA A 370 -0.32 17.02 20.55
C ALA A 370 1.10 17.24 21.12
N LEU A 371 1.74 18.37 20.75
CA LEU A 371 3.07 18.78 21.25
C LEU A 371 3.09 19.10 22.76
N SER A 372 2.07 19.81 23.26
CA SER A 372 2.00 20.23 24.66
C SER A 372 1.64 19.06 25.59
N ASN A 373 0.91 18.07 25.09
CA ASN A 373 0.60 16.85 25.82
C ASN A 373 1.52 15.66 25.48
N PHE A 374 2.64 15.88 24.79
CA PHE A 374 3.57 14.81 24.37
C PHE A 374 4.11 13.98 25.55
N ASN A 375 4.03 14.50 26.78
CA ASN A 375 4.38 13.79 28.01
C ASN A 375 3.23 13.04 28.69
N GLU A 376 1.95 13.27 28.34
CA GLU A 376 0.80 12.72 29.09
C GLU A 376 -0.34 12.11 28.22
N SER A 377 -0.45 12.42 26.93
CA SER A 377 -1.46 11.78 26.05
C SER A 377 -0.87 11.48 24.67
N GLU A 378 -0.87 10.19 24.30
CA GLU A 378 -0.48 9.63 23.00
C GLU A 378 -1.29 10.24 21.83
N ASN A 379 -1.07 11.52 21.51
CA ASN A 379 -1.83 12.27 20.51
C ASN A 379 -1.17 12.26 19.11
N ASP A 380 0.01 11.66 18.99
CA ASP A 380 0.84 11.56 17.78
C ASP A 380 0.63 10.24 17.02
N ILE A 381 -0.45 9.52 17.31
CA ILE A 381 -0.76 8.18 16.81
C ILE A 381 -2.19 8.06 16.31
N ALA A 382 -2.50 6.92 15.70
CA ALA A 382 -3.85 6.51 15.37
C ALA A 382 -4.42 5.58 16.46
N PRO A 383 -5.34 6.08 17.32
CA PRO A 383 -5.93 5.27 18.39
C PRO A 383 -7.15 4.46 17.91
N TYR A 384 -7.05 3.15 18.00
CA TYR A 384 -8.16 2.22 17.80
C TYR A 384 -8.70 1.79 19.17
N GLN A 385 -9.71 2.51 19.64
CA GLN A 385 -10.39 2.26 20.91
C GLN A 385 -11.90 2.16 20.68
N PRO A 386 -12.56 1.05 21.06
CA PRO A 386 -12.01 -0.12 21.77
C PRO A 386 -10.99 -0.92 20.94
N ASN A 387 -10.01 -1.52 21.61
CA ASN A 387 -9.00 -2.39 21.00
C ASN A 387 -9.65 -3.70 20.51
N PRO A 388 -9.65 -4.00 19.20
CA PRO A 388 -10.23 -5.24 18.67
C PRO A 388 -9.48 -6.51 19.11
N PHE A 389 -8.26 -6.37 19.64
CA PHE A 389 -7.41 -7.47 20.12
C PHE A 389 -7.29 -7.48 21.65
N TYR A 390 -8.21 -6.83 22.37
CA TYR A 390 -8.22 -6.86 23.83
C TYR A 390 -8.40 -8.30 24.33
N HIS A 391 -7.56 -8.71 25.27
CA HIS A 391 -7.42 -10.08 25.78
C HIS A 391 -7.20 -11.19 24.73
N PHE A 392 -6.84 -10.83 23.50
CA PHE A 392 -6.53 -11.79 22.44
C PHE A 392 -5.06 -12.20 22.50
N ASN A 393 -4.76 -13.49 22.51
CA ASN A 393 -3.39 -14.04 22.58
C ASN A 393 -2.53 -13.42 23.70
N ASN A 394 -3.04 -13.41 24.94
CA ASN A 394 -2.42 -12.77 26.11
C ASN A 394 -0.92 -13.05 26.32
N ASP A 395 -0.42 -14.21 25.91
CA ASP A 395 0.97 -14.62 26.13
C ASP A 395 1.95 -13.95 25.17
N THR A 396 1.49 -13.54 23.97
CA THR A 396 2.36 -13.01 22.90
C THR A 396 1.97 -11.60 22.46
N ASN A 397 0.70 -11.23 22.58
CA ASN A 397 0.18 -9.95 22.11
C ASN A 397 0.53 -8.82 23.06
N ARG A 398 1.40 -7.94 22.57
CA ARG A 398 1.91 -6.76 23.29
C ARG A 398 0.81 -5.78 23.67
N ASN A 399 -0.32 -5.81 22.95
CA ASN A 399 -1.48 -4.96 23.19
C ASN A 399 -2.66 -5.69 23.86
N ALA A 400 -2.52 -6.96 24.28
CA ALA A 400 -3.63 -7.74 24.83
C ALA A 400 -4.27 -7.12 26.08
N PHE A 401 -3.51 -6.36 26.88
CA PHE A 401 -4.03 -5.73 28.11
C PHE A 401 -4.33 -4.24 27.94
N SER A 402 -4.13 -3.69 26.75
CA SER A 402 -4.48 -2.30 26.44
C SER A 402 -5.90 -2.23 25.89
N LYS A 403 -6.68 -1.25 26.38
CA LYS A 403 -8.01 -0.96 25.84
C LYS A 403 -7.96 -0.20 24.50
N GLN A 404 -6.77 0.24 24.09
CA GLN A 404 -6.52 0.94 22.84
C GLN A 404 -5.40 0.22 22.08
N LEU A 405 -5.63 -0.05 20.81
CA LEU A 405 -4.57 -0.40 19.88
C LEU A 405 -3.99 0.90 19.30
N THR A 406 -2.68 1.06 19.40
CA THR A 406 -1.98 2.25 18.94
C THR A 406 -1.19 1.93 17.68
N LEU A 407 -1.55 2.57 16.57
CA LEU A 407 -0.92 2.39 15.27
C LEU A 407 -0.24 3.66 14.75
N VAL A 408 0.82 3.49 13.97
CA VAL A 408 1.62 4.55 13.33
C VAL A 408 1.90 4.25 11.85
N ASP A 409 2.65 5.13 11.18
CA ASP A 409 3.05 4.92 9.79
C ASP A 409 3.78 3.57 9.63
N GLY A 410 3.36 2.78 8.62
CA GLY A 410 3.89 1.42 8.41
C GLY A 410 5.33 1.35 7.89
N GLY A 411 5.96 2.49 7.62
CA GLY A 411 7.37 2.57 7.23
C GLY A 411 8.32 2.84 8.38
N GLU A 412 7.83 3.00 9.62
CA GLU A 412 8.66 3.40 10.77
C GLU A 412 9.62 2.32 11.25
N ASP A 413 9.33 1.05 10.99
CA ASP A 413 10.21 -0.08 11.30
C ASP A 413 11.33 -0.32 10.26
N LEU A 414 11.53 0.62 9.32
CA LEU A 414 12.41 0.58 8.15
C LEU A 414 11.89 -0.26 6.98
N GLN A 415 10.82 -1.04 7.12
CA GLN A 415 10.19 -1.77 6.01
C GLN A 415 9.29 -0.86 5.17
N ASN A 416 9.85 0.26 4.69
CA ASN A 416 9.14 1.29 3.93
C ASN A 416 8.50 0.81 2.60
N ILE A 417 8.77 -0.41 2.12
CA ILE A 417 8.03 -1.11 1.07
C ILE A 417 7.15 -2.18 1.74
N PRO A 418 5.81 -2.18 1.55
CA PRO A 418 4.86 -3.05 2.25
C PRO A 418 4.90 -4.50 1.73
N LEU A 419 6.00 -5.21 2.00
CA LEU A 419 6.25 -6.57 1.53
C LEU A 419 5.71 -7.64 2.47
N SER A 420 5.63 -7.35 3.78
CA SER A 420 5.16 -8.31 4.79
C SER A 420 3.82 -8.96 4.43
N PRO A 421 2.78 -8.21 3.99
CA PRO A 421 1.52 -8.84 3.55
C PRO A 421 1.69 -9.80 2.36
N LEU A 422 2.64 -9.54 1.46
CA LEU A 422 2.76 -10.26 0.19
C LEU A 422 3.65 -11.51 0.28
N ILE A 423 4.49 -11.61 1.31
CA ILE A 423 5.41 -12.75 1.51
C ILE A 423 4.81 -13.84 2.42
N GLN A 424 3.55 -13.67 2.81
CA GLN A 424 2.84 -14.64 3.66
C GLN A 424 2.65 -15.97 2.93
N PRO A 425 3.04 -17.11 3.53
CA PRO A 425 2.91 -18.42 2.89
C PRO A 425 1.48 -18.72 2.40
N PRO A 426 0.39 -18.40 3.13
CA PRO A 426 -0.98 -18.62 2.65
C PRO A 426 -1.34 -17.87 1.36
N ARG A 427 -0.71 -16.72 1.09
CA ARG A 427 -0.97 -15.95 -0.15
C ARG A 427 -0.19 -16.47 -1.35
N ALA A 428 0.89 -17.21 -1.13
CA ALA A 428 1.69 -17.86 -2.18
C ALA A 428 1.98 -16.95 -3.38
N VAL A 429 2.46 -15.73 -3.13
CA VAL A 429 2.84 -14.78 -4.18
C VAL A 429 4.14 -15.24 -4.84
N ASP A 430 4.18 -15.19 -6.17
CA ASP A 430 5.29 -15.68 -6.98
C ASP A 430 6.31 -14.61 -7.32
N VAL A 431 5.82 -13.42 -7.63
CA VAL A 431 6.62 -12.27 -7.99
C VAL A 431 6.03 -11.02 -7.36
N ILE A 432 6.89 -10.16 -6.82
CA ILE A 432 6.50 -8.88 -6.26
C ILE A 432 7.22 -7.77 -7.01
N PHE A 433 6.45 -6.83 -7.54
CA PHE A 433 6.97 -5.57 -8.07
C PHE A 433 7.07 -4.56 -6.92
N ALA A 434 8.29 -4.37 -6.41
CA ALA A 434 8.60 -3.51 -5.28
C ALA A 434 9.00 -2.12 -5.78
N VAL A 435 8.07 -1.16 -5.73
CA VAL A 435 8.26 0.21 -6.21
C VAL A 435 8.72 1.09 -5.05
N ASP A 436 9.97 1.52 -5.10
CA ASP A 436 10.64 2.14 -3.96
C ASP A 436 10.93 3.63 -4.18
N ALA A 437 10.28 4.48 -3.40
CA ALA A 437 10.47 5.93 -3.35
C ALA A 437 11.07 6.38 -2.00
N SER A 438 11.77 5.49 -1.29
CA SER A 438 12.45 5.81 -0.02
C SER A 438 13.50 6.92 -0.20
N ALA A 439 13.71 7.70 0.87
CA ALA A 439 14.63 8.83 0.90
C ALA A 439 15.86 8.50 1.76
N ASP A 440 16.62 7.47 1.37
CA ASP A 440 17.65 6.87 2.23
C ASP A 440 19.03 7.53 2.14
N THR A 441 19.33 8.12 0.98
CA THR A 441 20.62 8.79 0.73
C THR A 441 20.55 10.27 1.13
N THR A 442 21.72 10.93 1.19
CA THR A 442 21.86 12.37 1.49
C THR A 442 20.91 13.27 0.69
N TYR A 443 20.56 12.87 -0.54
CA TYR A 443 19.68 13.64 -1.42
C TYR A 443 18.32 12.97 -1.66
N GLY A 444 17.89 12.05 -0.81
CA GLY A 444 16.53 11.51 -0.85
C GLY A 444 16.26 10.50 -1.96
N TRP A 445 17.29 9.75 -2.38
CA TRP A 445 17.13 8.57 -3.26
C TRP A 445 17.19 7.26 -2.47
N PRO A 446 16.54 6.18 -2.96
CA PRO A 446 16.63 4.86 -2.34
C PRO A 446 18.04 4.27 -2.35
N ASN A 447 18.37 3.46 -1.35
CA ASN A 447 19.63 2.68 -1.31
C ASN A 447 19.43 1.21 -0.94
N GLY A 448 18.19 0.71 -1.00
CA GLY A 448 17.85 -0.68 -0.66
C GLY A 448 17.64 -0.94 0.84
N THR A 449 17.65 0.10 1.69
CA THR A 449 17.44 -0.06 3.15
C THR A 449 16.15 -0.82 3.47
N SER A 450 15.05 -0.53 2.77
CA SER A 450 13.79 -1.22 3.02
C SER A 450 13.78 -2.71 2.67
N LEU A 451 14.41 -3.09 1.55
CA LEU A 451 14.57 -4.51 1.20
C LEU A 451 15.45 -5.24 2.22
N MET A 452 16.54 -4.60 2.67
CA MET A 452 17.42 -5.14 3.68
C MET A 452 16.69 -5.33 5.02
N ALA A 453 15.86 -4.37 5.43
CA ALA A 453 15.04 -4.48 6.63
C ALA A 453 14.11 -5.70 6.57
N THR A 454 13.37 -5.85 5.46
CA THR A 454 12.49 -7.01 5.23
C THR A 454 13.27 -8.33 5.25
N TYR A 455 14.44 -8.37 4.60
CA TYR A 455 15.31 -9.54 4.63
C TYR A 455 15.77 -9.89 6.05
N GLN A 456 16.27 -8.92 6.82
CA GLN A 456 16.68 -9.12 8.21
C GLN A 456 15.53 -9.59 9.09
N ARG A 457 14.32 -9.06 8.88
CA ARG A 457 13.12 -9.49 9.57
C ARG A 457 12.78 -10.95 9.25
N SER A 458 12.86 -11.35 7.99
CA SER A 458 12.62 -12.75 7.57
C SER A 458 13.61 -13.75 8.17
N LEU A 459 14.79 -13.31 8.60
CA LEU A 459 15.77 -14.15 9.29
C LEU A 459 15.57 -14.21 10.81
N ASN A 460 14.69 -13.37 11.36
CA ASN A 460 14.48 -13.29 12.79
C ASN A 460 13.45 -14.34 13.24
N SER A 461 13.96 -15.44 13.80
CA SER A 461 13.17 -16.58 14.32
C SER A 461 12.05 -16.23 15.31
N MET A 462 12.03 -15.03 15.90
CA MET A 462 10.94 -14.61 16.80
C MET A 462 9.74 -13.99 16.09
N ILE A 463 9.90 -13.55 14.83
CA ILE A 463 8.88 -12.77 14.12
C ILE A 463 8.61 -13.28 12.70
N GLU A 464 9.56 -13.98 12.06
CA GLU A 464 9.46 -14.41 10.66
C GLU A 464 8.24 -15.29 10.37
N ASN A 465 7.81 -16.11 11.34
CA ASN A 465 6.58 -16.90 11.28
C ASN A 465 6.39 -17.69 9.98
N GLY A 466 7.47 -18.30 9.47
CA GLY A 466 7.45 -19.07 8.23
C GLY A 466 7.48 -18.25 6.93
N THR A 467 7.59 -16.92 7.00
CA THR A 467 7.86 -16.09 5.81
C THR A 467 9.26 -16.38 5.25
N SER A 468 9.42 -16.20 3.94
CA SER A 468 10.69 -16.40 3.24
C SER A 468 10.96 -15.24 2.31
N PHE A 469 12.20 -14.76 2.30
CA PHE A 469 12.62 -13.61 1.50
C PHE A 469 13.98 -13.87 0.84
N PRO A 470 14.22 -13.42 -0.40
CA PRO A 470 15.52 -13.60 -1.02
C PRO A 470 16.61 -12.80 -0.31
N ALA A 471 17.85 -13.27 -0.42
CA ALA A 471 19.01 -12.55 0.10
C ALA A 471 19.15 -11.16 -0.54
N ILE A 472 19.40 -10.15 0.30
CA ILE A 472 19.60 -8.76 -0.09
C ILE A 472 21.00 -8.31 0.37
N PRO A 473 21.78 -7.60 -0.46
CA PRO A 473 23.08 -7.08 -0.05
C PRO A 473 22.97 -5.82 0.82
N ASP A 474 24.06 -5.48 1.51
CA ASP A 474 24.15 -4.23 2.29
C ASP A 474 24.02 -2.97 1.42
N GLN A 475 23.66 -1.84 2.04
CA GLN A 475 23.41 -0.57 1.37
C GLN A 475 24.62 -0.06 0.56
N ASN A 476 25.84 -0.28 1.04
CA ASN A 476 27.04 0.14 0.32
C ASN A 476 27.19 -0.68 -0.96
N THR A 477 26.98 -2.00 -0.90
CA THR A 477 26.93 -2.85 -2.09
C THR A 477 25.85 -2.39 -3.06
N PHE A 478 24.65 -2.06 -2.54
CA PHE A 478 23.52 -1.58 -3.33
C PHE A 478 23.89 -0.36 -4.18
N VAL A 479 24.52 0.65 -3.56
CA VAL A 479 24.96 1.88 -4.23
C VAL A 479 26.15 1.61 -5.14
N ASN A 480 27.17 0.89 -4.66
CA ASN A 480 28.41 0.65 -5.41
C ASN A 480 28.19 -0.17 -6.69
N GLN A 481 27.18 -1.05 -6.69
CA GLN A 481 26.81 -1.87 -7.86
C GLN A 481 25.71 -1.23 -8.71
N GLY A 482 25.19 -0.06 -8.32
CA GLY A 482 24.14 0.63 -9.06
C GLY A 482 22.78 -0.09 -9.04
N LEU A 483 22.52 -0.93 -8.03
CA LEU A 483 21.24 -1.65 -7.87
C LEU A 483 20.08 -0.68 -7.55
N ASN A 484 20.41 0.55 -7.13
CA ASN A 484 19.48 1.66 -6.93
C ASN A 484 19.42 2.65 -8.13
N LYS A 485 20.00 2.31 -9.28
CA LYS A 485 19.96 3.13 -10.51
C LYS A 485 19.01 2.56 -11.57
N LEU A 486 18.90 1.24 -11.65
CA LEU A 486 18.07 0.50 -12.63
C LEU A 486 17.28 -0.61 -11.93
N PRO A 487 16.20 -1.15 -12.54
CA PRO A 487 15.51 -2.29 -12.01
C PRO A 487 16.47 -3.47 -11.73
N THR A 488 16.27 -4.14 -10.59
CA THR A 488 17.11 -5.27 -10.15
C THR A 488 16.21 -6.40 -9.67
N PHE A 489 16.55 -7.65 -9.99
CA PHE A 489 15.81 -8.83 -9.56
C PHE A 489 16.53 -9.53 -8.40
N PHE A 490 15.78 -9.96 -7.39
CA PHE A 490 16.27 -10.76 -6.27
C PHE A 490 15.51 -12.08 -6.18
N GLY A 491 16.19 -13.15 -5.78
CA GLY A 491 15.58 -14.47 -5.65
C GLY A 491 15.32 -15.18 -6.98
N CYS A 492 16.09 -14.92 -8.03
CA CYS A 492 15.84 -15.54 -9.33
C CYS A 492 15.96 -17.06 -9.33
N ASP A 493 16.90 -17.61 -8.55
CA ASP A 493 17.00 -19.05 -8.33
C ASP A 493 16.17 -19.44 -7.09
N VAL A 494 15.15 -20.27 -7.31
CA VAL A 494 14.27 -20.83 -6.27
C VAL A 494 15.02 -21.70 -5.26
N LYS A 495 16.20 -22.21 -5.60
CA LYS A 495 16.99 -23.10 -4.73
C LYS A 495 17.81 -22.36 -3.69
N ASN A 496 17.93 -21.04 -3.81
CA ASN A 496 18.73 -20.22 -2.89
C ASN A 496 18.01 -19.90 -1.57
N THR A 497 16.75 -20.31 -1.41
CA THR A 497 15.97 -20.09 -0.21
C THR A 497 15.48 -21.41 0.38
N THR A 498 15.46 -21.54 1.70
CA THR A 498 15.03 -22.75 2.42
C THR A 498 13.55 -23.06 2.18
N HIS A 499 12.73 -22.02 2.09
CA HIS A 499 11.32 -22.08 1.72
C HIS A 499 11.10 -21.28 0.43
N PRO A 500 10.11 -21.62 -0.40
CA PRO A 500 9.79 -20.85 -1.59
C PRO A 500 9.57 -19.38 -1.25
N ALA A 501 10.38 -18.49 -1.84
CA ALA A 501 10.23 -17.05 -1.72
C ALA A 501 9.76 -16.45 -3.07
N PRO A 502 9.02 -15.33 -3.06
CA PRO A 502 8.74 -14.60 -4.29
C PRO A 502 10.03 -14.09 -4.94
N LEU A 503 10.02 -13.99 -6.27
CA LEU A 503 11.00 -13.21 -7.00
C LEU A 503 10.67 -11.73 -6.77
N ILE A 504 11.64 -10.93 -6.33
CA ILE A 504 11.43 -9.48 -6.15
C ILE A 504 11.94 -8.76 -7.38
N VAL A 505 11.05 -8.07 -8.09
CA VAL A 505 11.40 -7.08 -9.11
C VAL A 505 11.47 -5.73 -8.42
N TYR A 506 12.68 -5.29 -8.07
CA TYR A 506 12.92 -4.03 -7.39
C TYR A 506 13.00 -2.89 -8.41
N LEU A 507 12.17 -1.86 -8.23
CA LEU A 507 12.13 -0.65 -9.05
C LEU A 507 12.44 0.57 -8.17
N PRO A 508 13.71 0.97 -8.05
CA PRO A 508 14.07 2.17 -7.31
C PRO A 508 13.63 3.42 -8.06
N ASN A 509 13.10 4.40 -7.33
CA ASN A 509 12.97 5.75 -7.83
C ASN A 509 14.36 6.26 -8.22
N ALA A 510 14.53 6.59 -9.49
CA ALA A 510 15.75 7.11 -10.06
C ALA A 510 15.39 8.16 -11.13
N PRO A 511 16.28 9.10 -11.44
CA PRO A 511 15.99 10.13 -12.43
C PRO A 511 16.08 9.55 -13.85
N TYR A 512 14.94 9.26 -14.45
CA TYR A 512 14.83 8.90 -15.86
C TYR A 512 14.64 10.16 -16.70
N SER A 513 13.57 10.91 -16.41
CA SER A 513 13.20 12.14 -17.13
C SER A 513 13.20 13.38 -16.24
N THR A 514 13.07 13.24 -14.91
CA THR A 514 13.17 14.38 -13.97
C THR A 514 13.75 13.95 -12.62
N LEU A 515 14.22 14.92 -11.83
CA LEU A 515 14.59 14.72 -10.44
C LEU A 515 13.30 14.64 -9.59
N SER A 516 12.90 13.42 -9.24
CA SER A 516 11.67 13.11 -8.51
C SER A 516 11.83 13.04 -6.99
N ASN A 517 13.05 13.26 -6.48
CA ASN A 517 13.43 13.17 -5.06
C ASN A 517 13.01 14.37 -4.21
N ILE A 518 11.74 14.81 -4.35
CA ILE A 518 11.17 15.86 -3.47
C ILE A 518 11.12 15.37 -2.01
N SER A 519 11.04 16.30 -1.05
CA SER A 519 11.01 15.92 0.37
C SER A 519 9.73 15.16 0.72
N THR A 520 9.82 14.21 1.64
CA THR A 520 8.63 13.55 2.22
C THR A 520 7.70 14.55 2.91
N PHE A 521 8.26 15.66 3.38
CA PHE A 521 7.55 16.71 4.12
C PHE A 521 7.10 17.89 3.24
N ASP A 522 7.31 17.82 1.93
CA ASP A 522 6.76 18.80 1.00
C ASP A 522 5.24 18.62 0.95
N LEU A 523 4.49 19.58 1.50
CA LEU A 523 3.03 19.51 1.57
C LEU A 523 2.32 20.10 0.35
N SER A 524 3.06 20.62 -0.63
CA SER A 524 2.47 21.20 -1.85
C SER A 524 3.36 20.93 -3.05
N VAL A 525 2.75 20.46 -4.14
CA VAL A 525 3.42 20.17 -5.42
C VAL A 525 2.55 20.73 -6.55
N ASN A 526 3.09 21.65 -7.34
CA ASN A 526 2.33 22.20 -8.47
C ASN A 526 2.09 21.14 -9.57
N ASN A 527 1.08 21.34 -10.41
CA ASN A 527 0.64 20.34 -11.38
C ASN A 527 1.71 19.97 -12.42
N SER A 528 2.58 20.92 -12.81
CA SER A 528 3.68 20.63 -13.75
C SER A 528 4.70 19.67 -13.13
N GLN A 529 5.10 19.94 -11.89
CA GLN A 529 6.01 19.08 -11.14
C GLN A 529 5.35 17.73 -10.81
N ARG A 530 4.08 17.72 -10.39
CA ARG A 530 3.28 16.52 -10.16
C ARG A 530 3.30 15.60 -11.38
N ASN A 531 2.93 16.15 -12.54
CA ASN A 531 2.88 15.41 -13.79
C ASN A 531 4.27 14.91 -14.22
N SER A 532 5.33 15.68 -13.98
CA SER A 532 6.70 15.28 -14.27
C SER A 532 7.17 14.11 -13.39
N ILE A 533 6.83 14.11 -12.10
CA ILE A 533 7.19 13.01 -11.19
C ILE A 533 6.42 11.73 -11.56
N ILE A 534 5.14 11.84 -11.90
CA ILE A 534 4.34 10.72 -12.42
C ILE A 534 4.98 10.17 -13.70
N GLN A 535 5.37 11.05 -14.64
CA GLN A 535 6.05 10.62 -15.87
C GLN A 535 7.37 9.90 -15.56
N ASN A 536 8.17 10.39 -14.61
CA ASN A 536 9.40 9.72 -14.22
C ASN A 536 9.14 8.31 -13.68
N GLY A 537 8.12 8.12 -12.83
CA GLY A 537 7.72 6.80 -12.35
C GLY A 537 7.28 5.87 -13.48
N TYR A 538 6.59 6.40 -14.50
CA TYR A 538 6.23 5.66 -15.72
C TYR A 538 7.49 5.24 -16.50
N ASP A 539 8.47 6.12 -16.64
CA ASP A 539 9.72 5.84 -17.33
C ASP A 539 10.57 4.81 -16.57
N VAL A 540 10.61 4.87 -15.23
CA VAL A 540 11.25 3.83 -14.39
C VAL A 540 10.61 2.47 -14.67
N ALA A 541 9.27 2.40 -14.66
CA ALA A 541 8.52 1.16 -14.85
C ALA A 541 8.68 0.54 -16.24
N THR A 542 8.98 1.35 -17.25
CA THR A 542 9.04 0.93 -18.66
C THR A 542 10.44 0.92 -19.24
N MET A 543 11.47 1.18 -18.42
CA MET A 543 12.84 1.39 -18.90
C MET A 543 12.90 2.48 -19.99
N GLY A 544 12.15 3.56 -19.78
CA GLY A 544 12.00 4.67 -20.71
C GLY A 544 11.30 4.25 -22.00
N ASN A 545 10.13 3.62 -21.92
CA ASN A 545 9.42 3.05 -23.07
C ASN A 545 10.26 2.05 -23.87
N GLY A 546 11.09 1.27 -23.19
CA GLY A 546 12.05 0.34 -23.81
C GLY A 546 13.25 1.01 -24.48
N THR A 547 13.43 2.33 -24.34
CA THR A 547 14.58 3.05 -24.91
C THR A 547 15.89 2.62 -24.26
N LEU A 548 15.90 2.39 -22.94
CA LEU A 548 17.09 1.94 -22.23
C LEU A 548 17.32 0.43 -22.38
N ASP A 549 16.24 -0.35 -22.51
CA ASP A 549 16.31 -1.77 -22.81
C ASP A 549 15.06 -2.25 -23.56
N SER A 550 15.21 -2.55 -24.85
CA SER A 550 14.12 -3.04 -25.70
C SER A 550 13.58 -4.43 -25.29
N GLN A 551 14.32 -5.19 -24.48
CA GLN A 551 13.90 -6.51 -23.97
C GLN A 551 13.24 -6.43 -22.60
N TRP A 552 13.12 -5.24 -22.01
CA TRP A 552 12.58 -5.06 -20.66
C TRP A 552 11.23 -5.75 -20.45
N HIS A 553 10.29 -5.56 -21.38
CA HIS A 553 8.97 -6.22 -21.29
C HIS A 553 9.06 -7.75 -21.28
N SER A 554 9.92 -8.34 -22.12
CA SER A 554 10.16 -9.79 -22.11
C SER A 554 10.76 -10.25 -20.79
N CYS A 555 11.65 -9.47 -20.18
CA CYS A 555 12.24 -9.78 -18.87
C CYS A 555 11.24 -9.68 -17.72
N VAL A 556 10.33 -8.70 -17.75
CA VAL A 556 9.20 -8.62 -16.82
C VAL A 556 8.30 -9.86 -16.97
N ALA A 557 7.98 -10.27 -18.20
CA ALA A 557 7.19 -11.48 -18.45
C ALA A 557 7.87 -12.76 -17.95
N CYS A 558 9.19 -12.88 -18.12
CA CYS A 558 9.97 -13.97 -17.57
C CYS A 558 9.98 -14.00 -16.03
N ALA A 559 10.04 -12.83 -15.38
CA ALA A 559 9.90 -12.73 -13.93
C ALA A 559 8.52 -13.23 -13.45
N VAL A 560 7.44 -12.83 -14.13
CA VAL A 560 6.07 -13.29 -13.85
C VAL A 560 5.94 -14.82 -13.97
N LEU A 561 6.54 -15.42 -15.01
CA LEU A 561 6.43 -16.86 -15.24
C LEU A 561 7.40 -17.71 -14.39
N SER A 562 8.44 -17.12 -13.80
CA SER A 562 9.56 -17.81 -13.15
C SER A 562 9.14 -18.93 -12.19
N ARG A 563 8.25 -18.62 -11.23
CA ARG A 563 7.81 -19.60 -10.22
C ARG A 563 6.86 -20.65 -10.79
N SER A 564 6.04 -20.26 -11.76
CA SER A 564 5.19 -21.20 -12.49
C SER A 564 6.02 -22.24 -13.24
N PHE A 565 7.12 -21.82 -13.89
CA PHE A 565 8.06 -22.77 -14.52
C PHE A 565 8.63 -23.77 -13.52
N SER A 566 9.05 -23.29 -12.35
CA SER A 566 9.58 -24.17 -11.31
C SER A 566 8.55 -25.16 -10.77
N ARG A 567 7.27 -24.77 -10.63
CA ARG A 567 6.22 -25.67 -10.11
C ARG A 567 5.79 -26.73 -11.11
N THR A 568 5.94 -26.43 -12.40
CA THR A 568 5.50 -27.31 -13.50
C THR A 568 6.65 -28.10 -14.11
N ASP A 569 7.86 -27.99 -13.55
CA ASP A 569 9.11 -28.55 -14.11
C ASP A 569 9.34 -28.13 -15.57
N THR A 570 8.87 -26.94 -15.95
CA THR A 570 9.05 -26.39 -17.30
C THR A 570 10.47 -25.82 -17.43
N PRO A 571 11.25 -26.24 -18.45
CA PRO A 571 12.56 -25.66 -18.69
C PRO A 571 12.47 -24.15 -18.92
N VAL A 572 13.29 -23.38 -18.19
CA VAL A 572 13.35 -21.92 -18.35
C VAL A 572 13.81 -21.59 -19.78
N PRO A 573 13.05 -20.79 -20.54
CA PRO A 573 13.45 -20.40 -21.90
C PRO A 573 14.79 -19.68 -21.94
N ALA A 574 15.52 -19.80 -23.05
CA ALA A 574 16.82 -19.13 -23.23
C ALA A 574 16.71 -17.60 -23.08
N ALA A 575 15.67 -16.98 -23.66
CA ALA A 575 15.40 -15.56 -23.51
C ALA A 575 15.18 -15.15 -22.03
N CYS A 576 14.51 -15.99 -21.24
CA CYS A 576 14.35 -15.75 -19.81
C CYS A 576 15.66 -15.92 -19.04
N THR A 577 16.51 -16.87 -19.44
CA THR A 577 17.85 -17.03 -18.87
C THR A 577 18.71 -15.80 -19.12
N GLU A 578 18.64 -15.20 -20.32
CA GLU A 578 19.34 -13.94 -20.64
C GLU A 578 18.83 -12.78 -19.79
N CYS A 579 17.51 -12.68 -19.61
CA CYS A 579 16.91 -11.69 -18.71
C CYS A 579 17.40 -11.86 -17.27
N PHE A 580 17.45 -13.08 -16.75
CA PHE A 580 17.95 -13.34 -15.41
C PHE A 580 19.45 -13.04 -15.28
N ASN A 581 20.26 -13.36 -16.28
CA ASN A 581 21.68 -12.97 -16.29
C ASN A 581 21.89 -11.44 -16.28
N ARG A 582 20.94 -10.68 -16.84
CA ARG A 582 21.00 -9.22 -16.92
C ARG A 582 20.55 -8.54 -15.63
N TYR A 583 19.43 -8.99 -15.07
CA TYR A 583 18.74 -8.26 -14.00
C TYR A 583 18.93 -8.87 -12.62
N CYS A 584 19.27 -10.16 -12.51
CA CYS A 584 19.41 -10.79 -11.21
C CYS A 584 20.71 -10.35 -10.54
N TRP A 585 20.59 -9.89 -9.30
CA TRP A 585 21.76 -9.69 -8.47
C TRP A 585 22.50 -11.03 -8.31
N ASN A 586 23.79 -11.03 -8.64
CA ASN A 586 24.60 -12.24 -8.77
C ASN A 586 25.25 -12.71 -7.46
N GLY A 587 24.93 -12.08 -6.33
CA GLY A 587 25.50 -12.40 -5.02
C GLY A 587 26.84 -11.73 -4.72
N SER A 588 27.43 -10.97 -5.65
CA SER A 588 28.68 -10.25 -5.39
C SER A 588 28.46 -9.11 -4.40
N LEU A 589 29.45 -8.86 -3.53
CA LEU A 589 29.40 -7.83 -2.50
C LEU A 589 30.47 -6.77 -2.74
N ASN A 590 30.12 -5.52 -2.48
CA ASN A 590 31.05 -4.41 -2.37
C ASN A 590 30.63 -3.49 -1.21
N SER A 591 30.91 -3.94 0.02
CA SER A 591 30.48 -3.26 1.24
C SER A 591 31.31 -2.02 1.61
N THR A 592 32.24 -1.57 0.76
CA THR A 592 33.04 -0.36 1.04
C THR A 592 32.17 0.89 1.02
N VAL A 593 32.35 1.80 1.98
CA VAL A 593 31.61 3.08 1.98
C VAL A 593 31.86 3.81 0.66
N PRO A 594 30.81 4.22 -0.09
CA PRO A 594 30.96 4.96 -1.34
C PRO A 594 31.82 6.21 -1.14
N SER A 595 32.75 6.47 -2.06
CA SER A 595 33.70 7.59 -1.95
C SER A 595 33.04 8.98 -2.09
N SER A 596 31.79 9.03 -2.54
CA SER A 596 31.01 10.25 -2.72
C SER A 596 29.53 9.99 -2.45
N ASN A 597 28.78 11.07 -2.19
CA ASN A 597 27.32 11.01 -2.12
C ASN A 597 26.74 10.49 -3.46
N TYR A 598 25.63 9.77 -3.38
CA TYR A 598 24.89 9.32 -4.55
C TYR A 598 24.14 10.50 -5.19
N THR A 599 24.63 10.97 -6.34
CA THR A 599 24.07 12.07 -7.13
C THR A 599 23.79 11.61 -8.55
N PRO A 600 22.71 10.84 -8.79
CA PRO A 600 22.39 10.33 -10.12
C PRO A 600 21.98 11.44 -11.08
N THR A 601 22.21 11.19 -12.37
CA THR A 601 21.82 12.06 -13.49
C THR A 601 20.75 11.38 -14.34
N SER A 602 20.05 12.16 -15.18
CA SER A 602 18.94 11.65 -16.01
C SER A 602 19.42 10.55 -16.97
N LEU A 603 18.85 9.35 -16.83
CA LEU A 603 19.18 8.19 -17.67
C LEU A 603 18.81 8.39 -19.13
N LEU A 604 17.66 9.02 -19.42
CA LEU A 604 17.24 9.27 -20.80
C LEU A 604 18.10 10.35 -21.45
N GLN A 605 18.53 11.35 -20.69
CA GLN A 605 19.47 12.36 -21.19
C GLN A 605 20.85 11.74 -21.48
N GLU A 606 21.35 10.88 -20.60
CA GLU A 606 22.59 10.11 -20.82
C GLU A 606 22.50 9.27 -22.12
N ALA A 607 21.38 8.57 -22.32
CA ALA A 607 21.14 7.75 -23.50
C ALA A 607 21.14 8.60 -24.79
N LEU A 608 20.46 9.74 -24.81
CA LEU A 608 20.44 10.65 -25.96
C LEU A 608 21.84 11.15 -26.33
N VAL A 609 22.64 11.59 -25.35
CA VAL A 609 24.02 12.05 -25.56
C VAL A 609 24.90 10.93 -26.12
N SER A 610 24.75 9.71 -25.61
CA SER A 610 25.52 8.54 -26.07
C SER A 610 25.16 8.10 -27.51
N SER A 611 23.92 8.33 -27.94
CA SER A 611 23.41 7.92 -29.26
C SER A 611 23.77 8.89 -30.40
N GLY A 612 24.39 10.04 -30.10
CA GLY A 612 24.76 11.05 -31.10
C GLY A 612 23.57 11.76 -31.78
N ALA A 613 22.35 11.55 -31.28
CA ALA A 613 21.18 12.26 -31.75
C ALA A 613 21.20 13.72 -31.27
N SER A 614 21.12 14.69 -32.19
CA SER A 614 20.94 16.10 -31.84
C SER A 614 19.71 16.27 -30.95
N PRO A 615 19.75 17.10 -29.90
CA PRO A 615 18.60 17.30 -29.03
C PRO A 615 17.50 17.99 -29.85
N MET A 616 16.43 17.25 -30.18
CA MET A 616 15.14 17.90 -30.48
C MET A 616 14.70 18.66 -29.22
N PRO A 617 14.08 19.84 -29.35
CA PRO A 617 13.57 20.55 -28.19
C PRO A 617 12.32 19.83 -27.70
N LEU A 618 12.50 18.79 -26.89
CA LEU A 618 11.54 18.50 -25.84
C LEU A 618 11.56 19.73 -24.94
N SER A 619 10.42 20.42 -24.80
CA SER A 619 10.25 21.54 -23.87
C SER A 619 10.46 21.04 -22.44
N PHE A 620 11.70 20.92 -22.01
CA PHE A 620 12.09 20.64 -20.65
C PHE A 620 12.12 21.96 -19.90
N THR A 621 11.17 22.16 -18.99
CA THR A 621 11.31 23.23 -17.99
C THR A 621 12.36 22.77 -16.99
N ILE A 622 13.63 23.11 -17.25
CA ILE A 622 14.71 22.93 -16.27
C ILE A 622 14.41 23.90 -15.12
N MET A 623 13.78 23.41 -14.06
CA MET A 623 13.62 24.17 -12.83
C MET A 623 14.90 23.99 -12.01
N PHE A 624 15.74 25.02 -12.00
CA PHE A 624 16.81 25.13 -11.01
C PHE A 624 16.17 25.22 -9.63
N VAL A 625 16.16 24.12 -8.87
CA VAL A 625 15.93 24.17 -7.43
C VAL A 625 17.17 24.83 -6.83
N THR A 626 17.05 26.11 -6.45
CA THR A 626 18.07 26.78 -5.66
C THR A 626 18.04 26.19 -4.26
N ALA A 627 19.03 25.35 -3.95
CA ALA A 627 19.28 24.93 -2.57
C ALA A 627 19.61 26.18 -1.74
N VAL A 628 18.68 26.61 -0.88
CA VAL A 628 18.96 27.63 0.13
C VAL A 628 19.81 26.97 1.21
N ILE A 629 21.12 27.15 1.12
CA ILE A 629 22.06 26.78 2.18
C ILE A 629 21.96 27.85 3.28
N THR A 630 21.19 27.59 4.33
CA THR A 630 21.28 28.33 5.58
C THR A 630 22.47 27.81 6.39
N VAL A 631 23.64 28.39 6.17
CA VAL A 631 24.79 28.25 7.08
C VAL A 631 24.46 29.05 8.35
N THR A 632 24.07 28.37 9.41
CA THR A 632 24.03 28.97 10.76
C THR A 632 25.45 29.00 11.29
N LEU A 633 26.08 30.17 11.24
CA LEU A 633 27.32 30.45 11.97
C LEU A 633 26.97 30.64 13.45
N LEU A 634 27.54 29.78 14.29
CA LEU A 634 27.61 29.90 15.74
C LEU A 634 28.32 31.19 16.15
N VAL A 635 27.62 32.07 16.87
CA VAL A 635 28.12 32.84 18.03
C VAL A 635 27.02 32.91 19.07
#